data_AF-A0A917VKB3-F1
#
_entry.id   AF-A0A917VKB3-F1
#
_cell.length_a   1.000
_cell.length_b   1.000
_cell.length_c   1.000
_cell.angle_alpha   90.00
_cell.angle_beta   90.00
_cell.angle_gamma   90.00
#
_symmetry.space_group_name_H-M   'P 1'
#
loop_
_entity.id
_entity.type
_entity.pdbx_description
1 polymer ?
#
loop_
_entity_poly.entity_id
_entity_poly.type
_entity_poly.pdbx_seq_one_letter_code
_entity_poly.pdbx_strand_id
1 'polypeptide(L)'
;MDGRGDSYGADLRVLKFGDREVHPVAKHTLSEEYAAFLRQHGRSTPDVYEMSPADADYFQAQMQALKDSSRYSASVNVHSLEEYRNMRLFVTDDGKAGGALRGDELLSLWAHKDGNYPHVSSALLGVRVSLGGRILNCFDTVLPDLYSFCGFKPTARLPWDDQYAPEGWDYGTYAKYNGGRPDVVFMTYEPGALGSRYEPGTGRVVDSYDAGVAAARDAAG
;
A
#
# COMPACT_ATOMS: atom_id res chain seq x y z
N MET A 1 23.84 -11.38 -15.71
CA MET A 1 24.63 -10.69 -14.66
C MET A 1 23.98 -9.32 -14.53
N ASP A 2 22.95 -9.22 -13.71
CA ASP A 2 22.13 -8.01 -13.61
C ASP A 2 22.53 -7.24 -12.36
N GLY A 3 23.21 -6.12 -12.57
CA GLY A 3 23.53 -5.17 -11.51
C GLY A 3 22.26 -4.46 -11.07
N ARG A 4 21.67 -4.91 -9.96
CA ARG A 4 20.68 -4.13 -9.21
C ARG A 4 21.42 -2.98 -8.54
N GLY A 5 21.22 -1.77 -9.06
CA GLY A 5 21.76 -0.55 -8.48
C GLY A 5 20.93 -0.10 -7.29
N ASP A 6 20.97 -0.84 -6.18
CA ASP A 6 20.56 -0.29 -4.90
C ASP A 6 21.68 0.67 -4.46
N SER A 7 21.49 1.98 -4.68
CA SER A 7 22.47 2.97 -4.27
C SER A 7 22.33 3.27 -2.77
N TYR A 8 22.78 2.35 -1.93
CA TYR A 8 23.04 2.63 -0.53
C TYR A 8 24.26 3.55 -0.44
N GLY A 9 24.04 4.83 -0.08
CA GLY A 9 25.12 5.81 0.11
C GLY A 9 25.50 6.68 -1.11
N ALA A 10 24.67 6.75 -2.16
CA ALA A 10 24.74 7.89 -3.08
C ALA A 10 24.24 9.16 -2.36
N ASP A 11 24.66 10.36 -2.78
CA ASP A 11 24.16 11.65 -2.26
C ASP A 11 22.63 11.71 -2.41
N LEU A 12 21.92 11.25 -1.38
CA LEU A 12 20.48 11.31 -1.30
C LEU A 12 20.11 12.77 -1.06
N ARG A 13 19.47 13.40 -2.03
CA ARG A 13 18.98 14.77 -1.86
C ARG A 13 18.01 14.83 -0.69
N VAL A 14 18.14 15.88 0.13
CA VAL A 14 17.13 16.24 1.11
C VAL A 14 15.82 16.56 0.37
N LEU A 15 14.73 15.94 0.78
CA LEU A 15 13.40 16.23 0.25
C LEU A 15 12.81 17.40 1.03
N LYS A 16 12.20 18.35 0.32
CA LYS A 16 11.58 19.54 0.92
C LYS A 16 10.08 19.51 0.70
N PHE A 17 9.33 19.37 1.78
CA PHE A 17 7.88 19.33 1.79
C PHE A 17 7.36 20.58 2.52
N GLY A 18 7.29 21.70 1.80
CA GLY A 18 7.10 23.02 2.42
C GLY A 18 8.31 23.38 3.28
N ASP A 19 8.08 23.71 4.55
CA ASP A 19 9.14 24.02 5.52
C ASP A 19 9.78 22.77 6.14
N ARG A 20 9.23 21.57 5.88
CA ARG A 20 9.78 20.32 6.40
C ARG A 20 10.87 19.79 5.47
N GLU A 21 12.03 19.51 6.05
CA GLU A 21 13.07 18.69 5.44
C GLU A 21 12.90 17.23 5.86
N VAL A 22 13.00 16.32 4.90
CA VAL A 22 13.02 14.87 5.10
C VAL A 22 14.33 14.34 4.55
N HIS A 23 15.00 13.53 5.36
CA HIS A 23 16.30 12.95 5.02
C HIS A 23 16.11 11.48 4.67
N PRO A 24 15.93 11.16 3.36
CA PRO A 24 15.75 9.77 2.97
C PRO A 24 17.01 8.96 3.25
N VAL A 25 16.81 7.70 3.63
CA VAL A 25 17.87 6.72 3.90
C VAL A 25 18.18 5.83 2.69
N ALA A 26 17.26 5.77 1.74
CA ALA A 26 17.44 5.10 0.45
C ALA A 26 16.55 5.71 -0.64
N LYS A 27 16.95 5.50 -1.90
CA LYS A 27 16.14 5.78 -3.08
C LYS A 27 15.94 4.48 -3.85
N HIS A 28 14.71 4.21 -4.25
CA HIS A 28 14.28 3.00 -4.92
C HIS A 28 13.67 3.34 -6.26
N THR A 29 14.19 2.72 -7.32
CA THR A 29 13.68 2.84 -8.68
C THR A 29 13.16 1.48 -9.11
N LEU A 30 11.99 1.44 -9.74
CA LEU A 30 11.45 0.20 -10.30
C LEU A 30 12.40 -0.37 -11.36
N SER A 31 12.36 -1.68 -11.57
CA SER A 31 12.99 -2.28 -12.75
C SER A 31 12.37 -1.69 -14.02
N GLU A 32 13.18 -1.54 -15.07
CA GLU A 32 12.70 -0.96 -16.33
C GLU A 32 11.54 -1.76 -16.92
N GLU A 33 11.56 -3.09 -16.79
CA GLU A 33 10.47 -3.97 -17.22
C GLU A 33 9.14 -3.61 -16.51
N TYR A 34 9.15 -3.52 -15.19
CA TYR A 34 7.94 -3.20 -14.42
C TYR A 34 7.51 -1.75 -14.65
N ALA A 35 8.46 -0.82 -14.75
CA ALA A 35 8.17 0.58 -15.04
C ALA A 35 7.59 0.77 -16.45
N ALA A 36 8.08 0.04 -17.45
CA ALA A 36 7.53 0.05 -18.81
C ALA A 36 6.09 -0.50 -18.82
N PHE A 37 5.84 -1.61 -18.13
CA PHE A 37 4.49 -2.15 -17.96
C PHE A 37 3.53 -1.12 -17.35
N LEU A 38 3.92 -0.45 -16.25
CA LEU A 38 3.08 0.57 -15.63
C LEU A 38 2.82 1.77 -16.55
N ARG A 39 3.85 2.28 -17.24
CA ARG A 39 3.71 3.40 -18.17
C ARG A 39 2.81 3.08 -19.36
N GLN A 40 2.88 1.86 -19.91
CA GLN A 40 1.96 1.40 -20.97
C GLN A 40 0.49 1.46 -20.52
N HIS A 41 0.23 1.34 -19.22
CA HIS A 41 -1.10 1.43 -18.62
C HIS A 41 -1.40 2.82 -18.03
N GLY A 42 -0.63 3.86 -18.41
CA GLY A 42 -0.87 5.24 -18.00
C GLY A 42 -0.58 5.53 -16.52
N ARG A 43 0.29 4.74 -15.88
CA ARG A 43 0.63 4.89 -14.45
C ARG A 43 2.01 5.50 -14.28
N SER A 44 2.14 6.40 -13.31
CA SER A 44 3.40 7.06 -13.00
C SER A 44 4.41 6.11 -12.35
N THR A 45 5.68 6.30 -12.65
CA THR A 45 6.80 5.50 -12.14
C THR A 45 7.93 6.38 -11.59
N PRO A 46 7.65 7.26 -10.60
CA PRO A 46 8.70 8.08 -10.00
C PRO A 46 9.66 7.22 -9.16
N ASP A 47 10.82 7.80 -8.85
CA ASP A 47 11.66 7.28 -7.77
C ASP A 47 10.88 7.38 -6.44
N VAL A 48 11.06 6.36 -5.59
CA VAL A 48 10.44 6.27 -4.26
C VAL A 48 11.55 6.33 -3.21
N TYR A 49 11.33 7.12 -2.17
CA TYR A 49 12.34 7.42 -1.16
C TYR A 49 11.95 6.76 0.17
N GLU A 50 12.87 6.01 0.77
CA GLU A 50 12.69 5.43 2.09
C GLU A 50 13.05 6.48 3.14
N MET A 51 12.14 6.76 4.07
CA MET A 51 12.31 7.78 5.10
C MET A 51 13.07 7.22 6.30
N SER A 52 13.85 8.09 6.96
CA SER A 52 14.36 7.79 8.30
C SER A 52 13.20 7.60 9.29
N PRO A 53 13.30 6.71 10.29
CA PRO A 53 12.33 6.64 11.39
C PRO A 53 12.14 7.97 12.13
N ALA A 54 13.14 8.86 12.09
CA ALA A 54 13.04 10.21 12.65
C ALA A 54 11.97 11.08 11.96
N ASP A 55 11.63 10.78 10.70
CA ASP A 55 10.65 11.51 9.88
C ASP A 55 9.27 10.83 9.84
N ALA A 56 9.03 9.83 10.69
CA ALA A 56 7.76 9.10 10.73
C ALA A 56 6.55 9.98 11.09
N ASP A 57 6.77 11.11 11.77
CA ASP A 57 5.74 12.10 12.09
C ASP A 57 5.14 12.73 10.83
N TYR A 58 5.97 12.99 9.81
CA TYR A 58 5.51 13.51 8.54
C TYR A 58 4.58 12.51 7.83
N PHE A 59 4.99 11.23 7.78
CA PHE A 59 4.19 10.17 7.16
C PHE A 59 2.83 10.02 7.86
N GLN A 60 2.83 10.00 9.19
CA GLN A 60 1.60 9.94 9.98
C GLN A 60 0.69 11.15 9.70
N ALA A 61 1.26 12.36 9.63
CA ALA A 61 0.52 13.57 9.35
C ALA A 61 -0.14 13.56 7.96
N GLN A 62 0.54 13.08 6.91
CA GLN A 62 -0.06 12.97 5.57
C GLN A 62 -1.23 11.97 5.56
N MET A 63 -1.08 10.83 6.22
CA MET A 63 -2.15 9.85 6.38
C MET A 63 -3.35 10.40 7.15
N GLN A 64 -3.11 11.17 8.23
CA GLN A 64 -4.17 11.82 8.99
C GLN A 64 -4.90 12.87 8.14
N ALA A 65 -4.17 13.70 7.40
CA ALA A 65 -4.76 14.68 6.49
C ALA A 65 -5.66 14.03 5.41
N LEU A 66 -5.26 12.86 4.89
CA LEU A 66 -6.10 12.07 3.99
C LEU A 66 -7.37 11.56 4.67
N LYS A 67 -7.24 11.05 5.90
CA LYS A 67 -8.38 10.59 6.70
C LYS A 67 -9.36 11.73 6.94
N ASP A 68 -8.89 12.92 7.26
CA ASP A 68 -9.76 14.07 7.56
C ASP A 68 -10.46 14.65 6.31
N SER A 69 -9.90 14.41 5.10
CA SER A 69 -10.39 14.95 3.83
C SER A 69 -11.35 14.02 3.06
N SER A 70 -11.59 12.80 3.53
CA SER A 70 -12.28 11.76 2.76
C SER A 70 -13.50 11.20 3.49
N ARG A 71 -14.63 11.10 2.79
CA ARG A 71 -15.81 10.35 3.31
C ARG A 71 -15.54 8.85 3.48
N TYR A 72 -14.47 8.33 2.86
CA TYR A 72 -14.07 6.92 2.95
C TYR A 72 -13.02 6.69 4.06
N SER A 73 -12.84 7.66 4.96
CA SER A 73 -11.82 7.68 6.01
C SER A 73 -11.84 6.47 6.93
N ALA A 74 -13.02 5.92 7.23
CA ALA A 74 -13.18 4.75 8.10
C ALA A 74 -12.54 3.46 7.53
N SER A 75 -12.26 3.41 6.22
CA SER A 75 -11.55 2.28 5.59
C SER A 75 -10.03 2.36 5.69
N VAL A 76 -9.49 3.43 6.29
CA VAL A 76 -8.06 3.67 6.42
C VAL A 76 -7.67 3.64 7.89
N ASN A 77 -6.75 2.73 8.21
CA ASN A 77 -6.11 2.70 9.53
C ASN A 77 -4.86 3.60 9.53
N VAL A 78 -4.79 4.52 10.48
CA VAL A 78 -3.59 5.34 10.71
C VAL A 78 -2.90 4.79 11.96
N HIS A 79 -1.74 4.17 11.78
CA HIS A 79 -0.98 3.61 12.90
C HIS A 79 -0.40 4.70 13.81
N SER A 80 -0.03 4.30 15.03
CA SER A 80 0.67 5.17 15.96
C SER A 80 2.06 5.57 15.43
N LEU A 81 2.60 6.66 15.96
CA LEU A 81 3.94 7.12 15.59
C LEU A 81 5.02 6.09 15.95
N GLU A 82 4.85 5.40 17.09
CA GLU A 82 5.76 4.34 17.53
C GLU A 82 5.72 3.14 16.59
N GLU A 83 4.54 2.71 16.14
CA GLU A 83 4.44 1.66 15.12
C GLU A 83 5.12 2.07 13.83
N TYR A 84 4.87 3.27 13.31
CA TYR A 84 5.49 3.74 12.07
C TYR A 84 7.02 3.85 12.16
N ARG A 85 7.57 4.22 13.31
CA ARG A 85 9.03 4.21 13.55
C ARG A 85 9.65 2.81 13.44
N ASN A 86 8.85 1.77 13.65
CA ASN A 86 9.27 0.37 13.53
C ASN A 86 8.90 -0.24 12.16
N MET A 87 8.46 0.57 11.20
CA MET A 87 8.19 0.16 9.82
C MET A 87 9.17 0.84 8.87
N ARG A 88 9.33 0.28 7.67
CA ARG A 88 9.98 0.98 6.57
C ARG A 88 8.94 1.87 5.89
N LEU A 89 9.20 3.16 5.83
CA LEU A 89 8.25 4.17 5.32
C LEU A 89 8.76 4.70 3.98
N PHE A 90 7.88 4.75 2.99
CA PHE A 90 8.20 5.14 1.63
C PHE A 90 7.36 6.33 1.19
N VAL A 91 7.99 7.29 0.52
CA VAL A 91 7.34 8.51 0.04
C VAL A 91 7.84 8.89 -1.35
N THR A 92 7.00 9.54 -2.14
CA THR A 92 7.42 10.22 -3.38
C THR A 92 8.17 11.51 -3.09
N ASP A 93 8.93 12.02 -4.05
CA ASP A 93 9.71 13.26 -3.89
C ASP A 93 8.88 14.55 -3.82
N ASP A 94 7.59 14.48 -4.13
CA ASP A 94 6.62 15.56 -3.91
C ASP A 94 5.94 15.48 -2.53
N GLY A 95 6.19 14.40 -1.77
CA GLY A 95 5.59 14.18 -0.45
C GLY A 95 4.11 13.79 -0.48
N LYS A 96 3.54 13.54 -1.67
CA LYS A 96 2.08 13.40 -1.87
C LYS A 96 1.61 11.97 -2.05
N ALA A 97 2.49 10.98 -1.99
CA ALA A 97 2.10 9.58 -1.93
C ALA A 97 3.10 8.76 -1.13
N GLY A 98 2.62 7.65 -0.54
CA GLY A 98 3.48 6.81 0.27
C GLY A 98 2.89 5.44 0.63
N GLY A 99 3.71 4.67 1.32
CA GLY A 99 3.40 3.32 1.75
C GLY A 99 4.30 2.86 2.88
N ALA A 100 3.85 1.91 3.69
CA ALA A 100 4.67 1.26 4.70
C ALA A 100 4.94 -0.21 4.33
N LEU A 101 6.04 -0.76 4.87
CA LEU A 101 6.40 -2.17 4.82
C LEU A 101 6.83 -2.61 6.23
N ARG A 102 6.22 -3.68 6.74
CA ARG A 102 6.56 -4.31 8.02
C ARG A 102 6.83 -5.80 7.79
N GLY A 103 8.11 -6.20 7.83
CA GLY A 103 8.49 -7.54 7.38
C GLY A 103 8.08 -7.74 5.91
N ASP A 104 7.14 -8.64 5.68
CA ASP A 104 6.55 -8.96 4.37
C ASP A 104 5.19 -8.29 4.11
N GLU A 105 4.64 -7.56 5.08
CA GLU A 105 3.33 -6.91 4.97
C GLU A 105 3.42 -5.51 4.35
N LEU A 106 2.72 -5.29 3.25
CA LEU A 106 2.52 -3.96 2.68
C LEU A 106 1.32 -3.28 3.37
N LEU A 107 1.58 -2.14 4.00
CA LEU A 107 0.62 -1.41 4.83
C LEU A 107 0.49 0.05 4.37
N SER A 108 -0.52 0.75 4.88
CA SER A 108 -0.70 2.20 4.77
C SER A 108 -0.37 2.78 3.39
N LEU A 109 -0.95 2.22 2.32
CA LEU A 109 -0.80 2.80 0.98
C LEU A 109 -1.69 4.03 0.84
N TRP A 110 -1.10 5.15 0.40
CA TRP A 110 -1.82 6.40 0.22
C TRP A 110 -1.30 7.24 -0.95
N ALA A 111 -2.17 8.10 -1.47
CA ALA A 111 -1.83 9.12 -2.46
C ALA A 111 -2.85 10.27 -2.39
N HIS A 112 -2.36 11.51 -2.33
CA HIS A 112 -3.21 12.69 -2.41
C HIS A 112 -3.58 13.01 -3.86
N LYS A 113 -4.77 13.57 -4.06
CA LYS A 113 -5.28 13.93 -5.39
C LYS A 113 -4.52 15.08 -6.05
N ASP A 114 -3.87 15.93 -5.25
CA ASP A 114 -3.06 17.06 -5.69
C ASP A 114 -1.56 16.70 -5.85
N GLY A 115 -1.21 15.41 -5.83
CA GLY A 115 0.15 14.95 -6.11
C GLY A 115 0.53 15.04 -7.59
N ASN A 116 1.82 15.10 -7.87
CA ASN A 116 2.38 15.23 -9.23
C ASN A 116 2.31 13.93 -10.03
N TYR A 117 2.03 12.81 -9.37
CA TYR A 117 2.12 11.46 -9.95
C TYR A 117 0.76 10.74 -9.99
N PRO A 118 0.01 10.86 -11.10
CA PRO A 118 -1.20 10.09 -11.31
C PRO A 118 -0.97 8.58 -11.18
N HIS A 119 -1.85 7.89 -10.46
CA HIS A 119 -1.85 6.43 -10.26
C HIS A 119 -0.54 5.84 -9.68
N VAL A 120 0.23 6.64 -8.93
CA VAL A 120 1.53 6.25 -8.35
C VAL A 120 1.49 5.09 -7.36
N SER A 121 0.31 4.75 -6.83
CA SER A 121 0.11 3.61 -5.93
C SER A 121 0.67 2.29 -6.49
N SER A 122 0.62 2.09 -7.81
CA SER A 122 1.21 0.89 -8.43
C SER A 122 2.73 0.86 -8.36
N ALA A 123 3.39 2.02 -8.46
CA ALA A 123 4.84 2.10 -8.30
C ALA A 123 5.25 1.88 -6.84
N LEU A 124 4.51 2.46 -5.89
CA LEU A 124 4.73 2.21 -4.46
C LEU A 124 4.56 0.74 -4.08
N LEU A 125 3.57 0.04 -4.66
CA LEU A 125 3.42 -1.41 -4.48
C LEU A 125 4.61 -2.18 -5.09
N GLY A 126 4.98 -1.88 -6.33
CA GLY A 126 6.09 -2.55 -7.02
C GLY A 126 7.44 -2.40 -6.28
N VAL A 127 7.75 -1.20 -5.79
CA VAL A 127 8.96 -0.95 -4.98
C VAL A 127 8.93 -1.75 -3.68
N ARG A 128 7.80 -1.75 -2.95
CA ARG A 128 7.73 -2.52 -1.69
C ARG A 128 7.78 -4.03 -1.92
N VAL A 129 7.25 -4.52 -3.04
CA VAL A 129 7.39 -5.91 -3.47
C VAL A 129 8.85 -6.28 -3.79
N SER A 130 9.58 -5.41 -4.51
CA SER A 130 11.00 -5.66 -4.80
C SER A 130 11.86 -5.69 -3.53
N LEU A 131 11.39 -5.03 -2.47
CA LEU A 131 12.01 -4.96 -1.16
C LEU A 131 11.55 -6.05 -0.18
N GLY A 132 10.82 -7.07 -0.65
CA GLY A 132 10.42 -8.23 0.16
C GLY A 132 8.96 -8.24 0.60
N GLY A 133 8.15 -7.25 0.23
CA GLY A 133 6.71 -7.27 0.45
C GLY A 133 6.03 -8.42 -0.30
N ARG A 134 5.19 -9.17 0.39
CA ARG A 134 4.49 -10.36 -0.16
C ARG A 134 3.00 -10.35 0.11
N ILE A 135 2.55 -9.81 1.23
CA ILE A 135 1.14 -9.89 1.61
C ILE A 135 0.55 -8.52 1.92
N LEU A 136 -0.75 -8.40 1.74
CA LEU A 136 -1.54 -7.24 2.15
C LEU A 136 -2.99 -7.68 2.43
N ASN A 137 -3.76 -6.79 3.03
CA ASN A 137 -5.21 -6.95 3.12
C ASN A 137 -5.92 -5.62 2.97
N CYS A 138 -7.19 -5.69 2.59
CA CYS A 138 -8.08 -4.54 2.48
C CYS A 138 -9.54 -4.97 2.53
N PHE A 139 -10.43 -4.03 2.85
CA PHE A 139 -11.85 -4.22 2.60
C PHE A 139 -12.12 -4.45 1.11
N ASP A 140 -13.04 -5.37 0.81
CA ASP A 140 -13.48 -5.72 -0.54
C ASP A 140 -14.24 -4.56 -1.20
N THR A 141 -13.49 -3.56 -1.64
CA THR A 141 -13.97 -2.29 -2.20
C THR A 141 -13.31 -2.03 -3.54
N VAL A 142 -12.58 -0.92 -3.71
CA VAL A 142 -11.84 -0.60 -4.95
C VAL A 142 -10.38 -1.06 -4.94
N LEU A 143 -9.82 -1.30 -3.75
CA LEU A 143 -8.40 -1.64 -3.61
C LEU A 143 -8.03 -3.03 -4.19
N PRO A 144 -8.89 -4.07 -4.09
CA PRO A 144 -8.57 -5.36 -4.70
C PRO A 144 -8.31 -5.30 -6.20
N ASP A 145 -8.98 -4.42 -6.94
CA ASP A 145 -8.71 -4.19 -8.38
C ASP A 145 -7.29 -3.68 -8.62
N LEU A 146 -6.87 -2.68 -7.84
CA LEU A 146 -5.53 -2.12 -7.90
C LEU A 146 -4.47 -3.16 -7.54
N TYR A 147 -4.71 -3.93 -6.48
CA TYR A 147 -3.78 -4.94 -5.99
C TYR A 147 -3.66 -6.10 -6.97
N SER A 148 -4.76 -6.57 -7.54
CA SER A 148 -4.77 -7.59 -8.60
C SER A 148 -4.01 -7.15 -9.83
N PHE A 149 -4.21 -5.90 -10.26
CA PHE A 149 -3.44 -5.33 -11.36
C PHE A 149 -1.93 -5.33 -11.07
N CYS A 150 -1.52 -5.14 -9.81
CA CYS A 150 -0.12 -5.15 -9.39
C CYS A 150 0.41 -6.56 -9.03
N GLY A 151 -0.32 -7.62 -9.36
CA GLY A 151 0.14 -9.00 -9.18
C GLY A 151 -0.21 -9.63 -7.82
N PHE A 152 -1.15 -9.07 -7.06
CA PHE A 152 -1.64 -9.72 -5.85
C PHE A 152 -2.90 -10.55 -6.14
N LYS A 153 -2.97 -11.78 -5.65
CA LYS A 153 -4.17 -12.61 -5.75
C LYS A 153 -4.87 -12.75 -4.41
N PRO A 154 -6.21 -12.71 -4.37
CA PRO A 154 -6.97 -13.05 -3.16
C PRO A 154 -6.71 -14.50 -2.74
N THR A 155 -6.26 -14.70 -1.51
CA THR A 155 -5.96 -16.03 -0.95
C THR A 155 -6.94 -16.41 0.15
N ALA A 156 -7.34 -15.43 0.97
CA ALA A 156 -8.34 -15.60 2.00
C ALA A 156 -9.27 -14.40 2.11
N ARG A 157 -10.41 -14.63 2.76
CA ARG A 157 -11.48 -13.66 2.96
C ARG A 157 -12.12 -13.88 4.33
N LEU A 158 -12.19 -12.83 5.12
CA LEU A 158 -12.89 -12.81 6.39
C LEU A 158 -14.22 -12.07 6.19
N PRO A 159 -15.37 -12.75 6.36
CA PRO A 159 -16.67 -12.11 6.30
C PRO A 159 -16.76 -10.93 7.26
N TRP A 160 -17.45 -9.87 6.83
CA TRP A 160 -17.67 -8.71 7.70
C TRP A 160 -18.39 -9.09 9.01
N ASP A 161 -17.93 -8.52 10.12
CA ASP A 161 -18.55 -8.61 11.44
C ASP A 161 -18.73 -7.20 12.01
N ASP A 162 -19.98 -6.85 12.32
CA ASP A 162 -20.36 -5.53 12.86
C ASP A 162 -19.68 -5.24 14.21
N GLN A 163 -19.25 -6.26 14.96
CA GLN A 163 -18.49 -6.08 16.21
C GLN A 163 -17.11 -5.45 16.00
N TYR A 164 -16.55 -5.61 14.80
CA TYR A 164 -15.24 -5.09 14.41
C TYR A 164 -15.34 -3.94 13.41
N ALA A 165 -16.54 -3.37 13.22
CA ALA A 165 -16.73 -2.21 12.36
C ALA A 165 -15.83 -1.06 12.83
N PRO A 166 -15.03 -0.44 11.93
CA PRO A 166 -14.20 0.69 12.30
C PRO A 166 -15.02 1.85 12.88
N GLU A 167 -14.41 2.61 13.78
CA GLU A 167 -15.06 3.81 14.33
C GLU A 167 -15.46 4.77 13.19
N GLY A 168 -16.70 5.25 13.24
CA GLY A 168 -17.25 6.15 12.21
C GLY A 168 -17.61 5.47 10.89
N TRP A 169 -17.72 4.13 10.83
CA TRP A 169 -18.14 3.43 9.62
C TRP A 169 -19.56 3.81 9.16
N ASP A 170 -19.67 4.37 7.97
CA ASP A 170 -20.94 4.69 7.32
C ASP A 170 -21.33 3.63 6.29
N TYR A 171 -22.24 2.73 6.69
CA TYR A 171 -22.79 1.67 5.83
C TYR A 171 -23.39 2.21 4.52
N GLY A 172 -23.96 3.43 4.52
CA GLY A 172 -24.51 4.06 3.32
C GLY A 172 -23.43 4.41 2.31
N THR A 173 -22.30 4.96 2.78
CA THR A 173 -21.13 5.28 1.95
C THR A 173 -20.56 4.04 1.24
N TYR A 174 -20.63 2.87 1.88
CA TYR A 174 -20.15 1.60 1.35
C TYR A 174 -21.26 0.70 0.79
N ALA A 175 -22.50 1.16 0.65
CA ALA A 175 -23.66 0.32 0.34
C ALA A 175 -23.51 -0.56 -0.92
N LYS A 176 -22.73 -0.09 -1.91
CA LYS A 176 -22.41 -0.85 -3.13
C LYS A 176 -21.51 -2.07 -2.90
N TYR A 177 -20.86 -2.17 -1.75
CA TYR A 177 -19.99 -3.28 -1.37
C TYR A 177 -20.66 -4.06 -0.25
N ASN A 178 -21.31 -5.17 -0.63
CA ASN A 178 -22.03 -6.05 0.29
C ASN A 178 -22.97 -5.30 1.26
N GLY A 179 -23.77 -4.36 0.75
CA GLY A 179 -24.72 -3.60 1.57
C GLY A 179 -24.07 -2.73 2.66
N GLY A 180 -22.81 -2.31 2.45
CA GLY A 180 -22.05 -1.52 3.43
C GLY A 180 -21.19 -2.36 4.36
N ARG A 181 -21.09 -3.67 4.12
CA ARG A 181 -20.38 -4.65 4.94
C ARG A 181 -19.34 -5.43 4.12
N PRO A 182 -18.37 -4.75 3.49
CA PRO A 182 -17.38 -5.42 2.66
C PRO A 182 -16.50 -6.34 3.52
N ASP A 183 -16.30 -7.57 3.08
CA ASP A 183 -15.38 -8.50 3.72
C ASP A 183 -13.95 -7.95 3.74
N VAL A 184 -13.10 -8.47 4.63
CA VAL A 184 -11.65 -8.24 4.54
C VAL A 184 -11.05 -9.29 3.62
N VAL A 185 -10.36 -8.86 2.57
CA VAL A 185 -9.67 -9.71 1.60
C VAL A 185 -8.18 -9.68 1.89
N PHE A 186 -7.60 -10.86 2.08
CA PHE A 186 -6.16 -11.07 2.23
C PHE A 186 -5.60 -11.50 0.89
N MET A 187 -4.54 -10.84 0.44
CA MET A 187 -3.98 -11.03 -0.89
C MET A 187 -2.47 -11.28 -0.81
N THR A 188 -1.99 -12.11 -1.73
CA THR A 188 -0.59 -12.54 -1.79
C THR A 188 -0.01 -12.19 -3.15
N TYR A 189 1.20 -11.66 -3.15
CA TYR A 189 1.92 -11.33 -4.37
C TYR A 189 2.35 -12.61 -5.10
N GLU A 190 1.97 -12.69 -6.38
CA GLU A 190 2.38 -13.74 -7.29
C GLU A 190 3.06 -13.08 -8.51
N PRO A 191 4.38 -13.26 -8.73
CA PRO A 191 5.10 -12.60 -9.81
C PRO A 191 4.46 -12.77 -11.20
N GLY A 192 3.87 -13.94 -11.46
CA GLY A 192 3.19 -14.26 -12.73
C GLY A 192 1.80 -13.63 -12.90
N ALA A 193 1.29 -12.93 -11.88
CA ALA A 193 -0.07 -12.38 -11.87
C ALA A 193 -0.15 -10.89 -12.25
N LEU A 194 0.97 -10.25 -12.62
CA LEU A 194 0.99 -8.85 -13.00
C LEU A 194 -0.01 -8.56 -14.15
N GLY A 195 -0.84 -7.53 -13.98
CA GLY A 195 -1.89 -7.16 -14.93
C GLY A 195 -3.19 -7.97 -14.80
N SER A 196 -3.30 -8.84 -13.78
CA SER A 196 -4.54 -9.59 -13.51
C SER A 196 -5.70 -8.67 -13.14
N ARG A 197 -6.91 -9.14 -13.41
CA ARG A 197 -8.15 -8.51 -12.94
C ARG A 197 -8.56 -9.14 -11.62
N TYR A 198 -9.17 -8.34 -10.76
CA TYR A 198 -9.80 -8.85 -9.56
C TYR A 198 -11.10 -9.59 -9.91
N GLU A 199 -11.31 -10.73 -9.26
CA GLU A 199 -12.54 -11.50 -9.33
C GLU A 199 -13.25 -11.40 -7.97
N PRO A 200 -14.36 -10.65 -7.86
CA PRO A 200 -15.08 -10.48 -6.61
C PRO A 200 -15.51 -11.81 -5.99
N GLY A 201 -15.37 -11.93 -4.67
CA GLY A 201 -15.74 -13.14 -3.92
C GLY A 201 -14.67 -14.25 -3.92
N THR A 202 -13.56 -14.10 -4.66
CA THR A 202 -12.44 -15.07 -4.59
C THR A 202 -11.68 -15.00 -3.27
N GLY A 203 -10.93 -16.07 -2.97
CA GLY A 203 -10.24 -16.29 -1.69
C GLY A 203 -11.01 -17.25 -0.77
N ARG A 204 -10.29 -18.10 -0.03
CA ARG A 204 -10.92 -19.04 0.90
C ARG A 204 -11.55 -18.29 2.07
N VAL A 205 -12.76 -18.67 2.49
CA VAL A 205 -13.38 -18.08 3.68
C VAL A 205 -12.63 -18.54 4.93
N VAL A 206 -12.30 -17.61 5.82
CA VAL A 206 -11.67 -17.84 7.13
C VAL A 206 -12.54 -17.22 8.23
N ASP A 207 -12.31 -17.64 9.48
CA ASP A 207 -13.10 -17.27 10.66
C ASP A 207 -12.43 -16.22 11.56
N SER A 208 -11.18 -15.85 11.26
CA SER A 208 -10.42 -14.88 12.05
C SER A 208 -9.41 -14.12 11.20
N TYR A 209 -9.02 -12.93 11.68
CA TYR A 209 -8.02 -12.10 11.01
C TYR A 209 -6.67 -12.81 10.92
N ASP A 210 -6.23 -13.44 12.01
CA ASP A 210 -4.97 -14.18 12.07
C ASP A 210 -4.95 -15.36 11.09
N ALA A 211 -6.07 -16.08 10.94
CA ALA A 211 -6.18 -17.14 9.93
C ALA A 211 -6.09 -16.60 8.50
N GLY A 212 -6.59 -15.38 8.26
CA GLY A 212 -6.46 -14.69 6.98
C GLY A 212 -5.02 -14.28 6.66
N VAL A 213 -4.32 -13.70 7.65
CA VAL A 213 -2.89 -13.37 7.53
C VAL A 213 -2.06 -14.63 7.31
N ALA A 214 -2.28 -15.68 8.10
CA ALA A 214 -1.60 -16.96 7.95
C ALA A 214 -1.83 -17.56 6.56
N ALA A 215 -3.07 -17.55 6.06
CA ALA A 215 -3.38 -18.03 4.71
C ALA A 215 -2.62 -17.29 3.61
N ALA A 216 -2.45 -15.96 3.75
CA ALA A 216 -1.68 -15.17 2.80
C ALA A 216 -0.18 -15.47 2.88
N ARG A 217 0.37 -15.63 4.10
CA ARG A 217 1.78 -16.01 4.27
C ARG A 217 2.07 -17.41 3.74
N ASP A 218 1.22 -18.39 4.04
CA ASP A 218 1.37 -19.76 3.56
C ASP A 218 1.37 -19.83 2.02
N ALA A 219 0.59 -18.96 1.37
CA ALA A 219 0.55 -18.86 -0.09
C ALA A 219 1.77 -18.15 -0.69
N ALA A 220 2.53 -17.38 0.09
CA ALA A 220 3.70 -16.64 -0.39
C ALA A 220 4.96 -17.51 -0.52
N GLY A 221 4.99 -18.68 0.13
CA GLY A 221 6.13 -19.61 0.15
C GLY A 221 7.07 -19.37 1.32
#